data_AF-A0A7J5EY78-F1
#
_entry.id   AF-A0A7J5EY78-F1
#
_cell.length_a   1.000
_cell.length_b   1.000
_cell.length_c   1.000
_cell.angle_alpha   90.00
_cell.angle_beta   90.00
_cell.angle_gamma   90.00
#
_symmetry.space_group_name_H-M   'P 1'
#
loop_
_entity.id
_entity.type
_entity.pdbx_description
1 polymer ?
#
loop_
_entity_poly.entity_id
_entity_poly.type
_entity_poly.pdbx_seq_one_letter_code
_entity_poly.pdbx_strand_id
1 'polypeptide(L)'
;MRTLLLAVPVGLAIASLAACNPYDPDLGSQPFECGSDEPRCPEGYTCVTYSDTNEVCEKSASDDDVDAPGGSFQCANDSSIEPNNDIMNAFVTPIPTMQTYSLVGLAVCPTGDRDHYRFDINVNGLNFEATVSGVANRTPLSLNVLTSSGAPVASGAPVAGTPQVVRVEIQNRLAVGSYIVQVQSADATENNYDLTLKVCTDPLPCDGM
;
A
#
# COMPACT_ATOMS: atom_id res chain seq x y z
N MET A 1 -20.21 -87.59 -10.17
CA MET A 1 -18.97 -86.86 -10.53
C MET A 1 -19.17 -85.42 -10.10
N ARG A 2 -18.59 -85.01 -8.96
CA ARG A 2 -17.39 -84.14 -8.90
C ARG A 2 -17.49 -82.99 -9.92
N THR A 3 -17.66 -81.75 -9.45
CA THR A 3 -16.59 -80.74 -9.41
C THR A 3 -17.01 -79.59 -8.49
N LEU A 4 -16.12 -79.31 -7.52
CA LEU A 4 -16.12 -78.18 -6.60
C LEU A 4 -15.40 -77.02 -7.31
N LEU A 5 -15.92 -75.78 -7.25
CA LEU A 5 -15.17 -74.59 -7.65
C LEU A 5 -15.44 -73.44 -6.66
N LEU A 6 -14.39 -73.06 -5.93
CA LEU A 6 -14.28 -71.86 -5.10
C LEU A 6 -14.04 -70.62 -5.98
N ALA A 7 -14.61 -69.46 -5.60
CA ALA A 7 -14.05 -68.13 -5.87
C ALA A 7 -14.69 -67.12 -4.88
N VAL A 8 -14.03 -66.83 -3.76
CA VAL A 8 -13.27 -65.58 -3.44
C VAL A 8 -14.13 -64.30 -3.46
N PRO A 9 -14.36 -63.65 -2.29
CA PRO A 9 -14.99 -62.33 -2.22
C PRO A 9 -13.96 -61.23 -2.50
N VAL A 10 -14.22 -60.39 -3.51
CA VAL A 10 -13.46 -59.16 -3.76
C VAL A 10 -14.06 -58.05 -2.91
N GLY A 11 -13.37 -57.69 -1.84
CA GLY A 11 -13.65 -56.49 -1.05
C GLY A 11 -13.24 -55.24 -1.83
N LEU A 12 -14.22 -54.40 -2.15
CA LEU A 12 -14.00 -53.09 -2.79
C LEU A 12 -13.72 -52.06 -1.68
N ALA A 13 -12.44 -51.78 -1.45
CA ALA A 13 -12.01 -50.66 -0.60
C ALA A 13 -12.21 -49.35 -1.38
N ILE A 14 -13.19 -48.55 -0.95
CA ILE A 14 -13.37 -47.18 -1.44
C ILE A 14 -12.32 -46.32 -0.77
N ALA A 15 -11.23 -46.02 -1.49
CA ALA A 15 -10.26 -45.02 -1.09
C ALA A 15 -10.92 -43.63 -1.21
N SER A 16 -11.25 -43.03 -0.06
CA SER A 16 -11.59 -41.62 0.03
C SER A 16 -10.37 -40.78 -0.35
N LEU A 17 -10.34 -40.28 -1.58
CA LEU A 17 -9.48 -39.16 -1.95
C LEU A 17 -9.96 -37.96 -1.15
N ALA A 18 -9.27 -37.65 -0.06
CA ALA A 18 -9.28 -36.31 0.50
C ALA A 18 -8.69 -35.41 -0.59
N ALA A 19 -9.56 -34.79 -1.38
CA ALA A 19 -9.19 -33.65 -2.17
C ALA A 19 -8.79 -32.56 -1.17
N CYS A 20 -7.48 -32.45 -0.95
CA CYS A 20 -6.90 -31.27 -0.34
C CYS A 20 -7.41 -30.09 -1.16
N ASN A 21 -8.23 -29.25 -0.53
CA ASN A 21 -8.61 -27.96 -1.10
C ASN A 21 -7.28 -27.28 -1.47
N PRO A 22 -7.00 -26.98 -2.76
CA PRO A 22 -5.82 -26.22 -3.10
C PRO A 22 -5.92 -24.93 -2.30
N TYR A 23 -4.94 -24.74 -1.42
CA TYR A 23 -4.83 -23.57 -0.59
C TYR A 23 -4.93 -22.35 -1.51
N ASP A 24 -6.00 -21.57 -1.38
CA ASP A 24 -6.17 -20.30 -2.07
C ASP A 24 -5.30 -19.29 -1.32
N PRO A 25 -4.11 -18.92 -1.84
CA PRO A 25 -3.08 -18.23 -1.07
C PRO A 25 -3.30 -16.72 -1.05
N ASP A 26 -4.50 -16.21 -1.37
CA ASP A 26 -4.77 -14.79 -1.21
C ASP A 26 -4.91 -14.46 0.27
N LEU A 27 -3.78 -14.13 0.90
CA LEU A 27 -3.68 -13.71 2.30
C LEU A 27 -4.32 -12.34 2.56
N GLY A 28 -4.90 -11.70 1.52
CA GLY A 28 -5.50 -10.38 1.58
C GLY A 28 -4.44 -9.28 1.62
N SER A 29 -4.90 -8.03 1.77
CA SER A 29 -4.05 -6.84 1.78
C SER A 29 -3.37 -6.56 3.13
N GLN A 30 -3.49 -7.44 4.12
CA GLN A 30 -2.84 -7.24 5.41
C GLN A 30 -1.37 -7.65 5.32
N PRO A 31 -0.42 -6.74 5.62
CA PRO A 31 0.99 -7.07 5.60
C PRO A 31 1.32 -8.11 6.67
N PHE A 32 2.13 -9.10 6.31
CA PHE A 32 2.62 -10.15 7.20
C PHE A 32 4.15 -10.20 7.18
N GLU A 33 4.77 -10.64 8.26
CA GLU A 33 6.24 -10.57 8.40
C GLU A 33 6.98 -11.38 7.33
N CYS A 34 8.09 -10.84 6.85
CA CYS A 34 8.97 -11.57 5.94
C CYS A 34 9.60 -12.78 6.62
N GLY A 35 9.67 -13.89 5.89
CA GLY A 35 10.43 -15.06 6.28
C GLY A 35 11.94 -14.82 6.35
N SER A 36 12.62 -15.71 7.09
CA SER A 36 14.08 -15.73 7.23
C SER A 36 14.80 -16.44 6.09
N ASP A 37 14.09 -17.26 5.31
CA ASP A 37 14.64 -18.11 4.24
C ASP A 37 13.94 -17.81 2.90
N GLU A 38 14.65 -18.04 1.78
CA GLU A 38 14.11 -17.81 0.44
C GLU A 38 13.13 -18.92 -0.02
N PRO A 39 11.99 -18.57 -0.67
CA PRO A 39 11.51 -17.21 -0.89
C PRO A 39 10.97 -16.58 0.41
N ARG A 40 11.43 -15.36 0.72
CA ARG A 40 11.09 -14.66 1.98
C ARG A 40 9.61 -14.30 2.09
N CYS A 41 8.91 -14.24 0.96
CA CYS A 41 7.48 -14.00 0.88
C CYS A 41 6.83 -15.06 -0.01
N PRO A 42 5.53 -15.35 0.20
CA PRO A 42 4.72 -16.12 -0.74
C PRO A 42 4.80 -15.55 -2.16
N GLU A 43 4.49 -16.39 -3.14
CA GLU A 43 4.40 -15.96 -4.53
C GLU A 43 3.41 -14.80 -4.68
N GLY A 44 3.80 -13.78 -5.46
CA GLY A 44 3.01 -12.55 -5.60
C GLY A 44 3.16 -11.57 -4.43
N TYR A 45 4.16 -11.73 -3.55
CA TYR A 45 4.51 -10.78 -2.50
C TYR A 45 6.02 -10.46 -2.49
N THR A 46 6.36 -9.20 -2.19
CA THR A 46 7.74 -8.69 -2.06
C THR A 46 8.00 -8.32 -0.61
N CYS A 47 9.16 -8.73 -0.11
CA CYS A 47 9.60 -8.32 1.22
C CYS A 47 10.10 -6.88 1.20
N VAL A 48 9.46 -6.00 1.96
CA VAL A 48 9.77 -4.57 2.05
C VAL A 48 10.32 -4.25 3.44
N THR A 49 11.51 -3.62 3.48
CA THR A 49 12.17 -3.22 4.73
C THR A 49 11.76 -1.81 5.15
N TYR A 50 11.08 -1.70 6.29
CA TYR A 50 10.65 -0.44 6.90
C TYR A 50 11.61 0.07 7.97
N SER A 51 12.31 -0.83 8.64
CA SER A 51 13.40 -0.54 9.58
C SER A 51 14.33 -1.76 9.70
N ASP A 52 15.43 -1.61 10.45
CA ASP A 52 16.37 -2.70 10.73
C ASP A 52 15.71 -3.95 11.37
N THR A 53 14.50 -3.81 11.91
CA THR A 53 13.76 -4.88 12.57
C THR A 53 12.36 -5.11 12.02
N ASN A 54 11.94 -4.38 10.99
CA ASN A 54 10.59 -4.47 10.45
C ASN A 54 10.64 -4.69 8.95
N GLU A 55 10.34 -5.92 8.55
CA GLU A 55 10.23 -6.32 7.16
C GLU A 55 8.90 -7.07 6.99
N VAL A 56 8.06 -6.60 6.07
CA VAL A 56 6.77 -7.24 5.78
C VAL A 56 6.64 -7.54 4.31
N CYS A 57 5.96 -8.64 4.03
CA CYS A 57 5.54 -9.05 2.71
C CYS A 57 4.32 -8.25 2.27
N GLU A 58 4.48 -7.56 1.15
CA GLU A 58 3.41 -6.81 0.51
C GLU A 58 3.13 -7.39 -0.86
N LYS A 59 1.86 -7.37 -1.29
CA LYS A 59 1.46 -8.00 -2.54
C LYS A 59 2.21 -7.32 -3.69
N SER A 60 3.11 -8.06 -4.33
CA SER A 60 3.70 -7.67 -5.60
C SER A 60 2.56 -7.57 -6.60
N ALA A 61 2.54 -6.51 -7.41
CA ALA A 61 1.63 -6.43 -8.54
C ALA A 61 1.83 -7.67 -9.43
N SER A 62 0.98 -8.69 -9.29
CA SER A 62 0.96 -9.85 -10.19
C SER A 62 0.15 -9.50 -11.43
N ASP A 63 0.67 -9.95 -12.56
CA ASP A 63 0.46 -9.51 -13.95
C ASP A 63 -0.96 -9.60 -14.56
N ASP A 64 -2.06 -9.69 -13.81
CA ASP A 64 -3.38 -9.83 -14.42
C ASP A 64 -4.45 -8.91 -13.79
N ASP A 65 -4.98 -8.01 -14.64
CA ASP A 65 -6.01 -6.96 -14.45
C ASP A 65 -5.63 -5.76 -13.56
N VAL A 66 -4.86 -4.83 -14.16
CA VAL A 66 -4.73 -3.42 -13.73
C VAL A 66 -5.36 -2.55 -14.83
N ASP A 67 -6.08 -1.50 -14.46
CA ASP A 67 -6.86 -0.64 -15.35
C ASP A 67 -6.16 -0.27 -16.68
N ALA A 68 -6.59 -0.97 -17.73
CA ALA A 68 -6.43 -0.74 -19.18
C ALA A 68 -5.02 -0.80 -19.81
N PRO A 69 -4.80 -1.68 -20.83
CA PRO A 69 -3.62 -1.64 -21.67
C PRO A 69 -3.77 -0.52 -22.71
N GLY A 70 -3.27 0.68 -22.38
CA GLY A 70 -3.35 1.84 -23.27
C GLY A 70 -2.19 2.83 -23.24
N GLY A 71 -1.26 2.70 -22.29
CA GLY A 71 -0.12 3.59 -22.12
C GLY A 71 1.23 2.88 -22.23
N SER A 72 2.30 3.62 -22.52
CA SER A 72 3.68 3.09 -22.46
C SER A 72 4.21 2.95 -21.02
N PHE A 73 3.43 3.40 -20.03
CA PHE A 73 3.79 3.36 -18.63
C PHE A 73 3.01 2.26 -17.92
N GLN A 74 3.72 1.42 -17.15
CA GLN A 74 3.11 0.35 -16.38
C GLN A 74 2.84 0.87 -14.97
N CYS A 75 1.56 1.03 -14.65
CA CYS A 75 1.12 1.44 -13.33
C CYS A 75 1.32 0.30 -12.32
N ALA A 76 1.65 0.65 -11.08
CA ALA A 76 1.60 -0.30 -9.98
C ALA A 76 0.13 -0.70 -9.71
N ASN A 77 -0.08 -1.87 -9.09
CA ASN A 77 -1.41 -2.34 -8.73
C ASN A 77 -1.67 -2.03 -7.25
N ASP A 78 -2.42 -0.97 -7.00
CA ASP A 78 -2.86 -0.52 -5.68
C ASP A 78 -4.38 -0.65 -5.49
N SER A 79 -5.04 -1.50 -6.29
CA SER A 79 -6.48 -1.77 -6.24
C SER A 79 -7.03 -2.12 -4.85
N SER A 80 -6.18 -2.56 -3.93
CA SER A 80 -6.55 -2.86 -2.54
C SER A 80 -6.93 -1.64 -1.70
N ILE A 81 -6.50 -0.44 -2.10
CA ILE A 81 -6.80 0.83 -1.41
C ILE A 81 -7.69 1.75 -2.27
N GLU A 82 -8.02 1.32 -3.47
CA GLU A 82 -8.93 2.00 -4.39
C GLU A 82 -10.39 1.57 -4.18
N PRO A 83 -11.38 2.44 -4.50
CA PRO A 83 -11.22 3.80 -4.98
C PRO A 83 -10.92 4.79 -3.85
N ASN A 84 -9.95 5.70 -4.06
CA ASN A 84 -9.66 6.80 -3.13
C ASN A 84 -9.56 8.18 -3.83
N ASN A 85 -10.23 8.28 -4.99
CA ASN A 85 -10.20 9.42 -5.93
C ASN A 85 -10.77 10.75 -5.41
N ASP A 86 -11.39 10.74 -4.22
CA ASP A 86 -11.98 11.90 -3.59
C ASP A 86 -11.94 11.82 -2.06
N ILE A 87 -12.13 12.97 -1.41
CA ILE A 87 -12.05 13.13 0.05
C ILE A 87 -13.03 12.23 0.81
N MET A 88 -14.21 11.92 0.24
CA MET A 88 -15.22 11.10 0.91
C MET A 88 -14.85 9.61 0.88
N ASN A 89 -14.04 9.20 -0.10
CA ASN A 89 -13.54 7.84 -0.29
C ASN A 89 -12.06 7.70 0.10
N ALA A 90 -11.48 8.69 0.77
CA ALA A 90 -10.07 8.66 1.16
C ALA A 90 -9.71 7.41 1.98
N PHE A 91 -8.59 6.77 1.63
CA PHE A 91 -8.06 5.62 2.36
C PHE A 91 -7.70 6.00 3.79
N VAL A 92 -8.26 5.31 4.78
CA VAL A 92 -8.05 5.62 6.19
C VAL A 92 -6.75 4.99 6.68
N THR A 93 -5.77 5.83 7.01
CA THR A 93 -4.47 5.40 7.52
C THR A 93 -4.53 5.09 9.02
N PRO A 94 -3.57 4.29 9.55
CA PRO A 94 -3.51 4.00 10.98
C PRO A 94 -2.96 5.15 11.84
N ILE A 95 -2.56 6.28 11.25
CA ILE A 95 -2.16 7.49 11.99
C ILE A 95 -3.41 8.07 12.72
N PRO A 96 -3.36 8.33 14.04
CA PRO A 96 -2.18 8.47 14.90
C PRO A 96 -1.91 7.27 15.81
N THR A 97 -2.57 6.13 15.60
CA THR A 97 -2.30 4.89 16.37
C THR A 97 -0.87 4.42 16.10
N MET A 98 -0.41 4.60 14.86
CA MET A 98 1.00 4.57 14.49
C MET A 98 1.51 6.00 14.34
N GLN A 99 2.80 6.21 14.59
CA GLN A 99 3.44 7.52 14.37
C GLN A 99 4.04 7.66 12.98
N THR A 100 4.44 6.54 12.37
CA THR A 100 4.92 6.46 11.00
C THR A 100 4.11 5.41 10.27
N TYR A 101 3.68 5.73 9.06
CA TYR A 101 2.98 4.79 8.19
C TYR A 101 3.43 5.01 6.76
N SER A 102 3.78 3.92 6.08
CA SER A 102 4.29 3.94 4.73
C SER A 102 3.47 3.00 3.86
N LEU A 103 3.27 3.42 2.62
CA LEU A 103 2.62 2.68 1.55
C LEU A 103 3.59 2.69 0.37
N VAL A 104 3.83 1.54 -0.24
CA VAL A 104 4.73 1.42 -1.39
C VAL A 104 3.99 0.82 -2.58
N GLY A 105 4.51 1.08 -3.78
CA GLY A 105 3.91 0.52 -5.00
C GLY A 105 2.51 1.08 -5.30
N LEU A 106 2.32 2.38 -5.05
CA LEU A 106 1.10 3.10 -5.38
C LEU A 106 1.18 3.67 -6.81
N ALA A 107 0.04 4.03 -7.37
CA ALA A 107 -0.07 4.59 -8.71
C ALA A 107 -1.13 5.69 -8.79
N VAL A 108 -0.76 6.83 -9.38
CA VAL A 108 -1.75 7.80 -9.89
C VAL A 108 -2.05 7.43 -11.34
N CYS A 109 -3.02 6.54 -11.52
CA CYS A 109 -3.39 5.96 -12.80
C CYS A 109 -4.90 5.65 -12.87
N PRO A 110 -5.62 6.09 -13.92
CA PRO A 110 -5.14 6.69 -15.17
C PRO A 110 -4.80 8.18 -15.06
N THR A 111 -4.51 8.85 -16.18
CA THR A 111 -4.42 10.32 -16.23
C THR A 111 -5.62 11.00 -15.55
N GLY A 112 -5.34 11.89 -14.60
CA GLY A 112 -6.35 12.63 -13.85
C GLY A 112 -6.74 12.01 -12.51
N ASP A 113 -6.14 10.86 -12.20
CA ASP A 113 -6.26 10.20 -10.91
C ASP A 113 -5.70 11.04 -9.75
N ARG A 114 -6.28 10.87 -8.57
CA ARG A 114 -6.01 11.68 -7.38
C ARG A 114 -6.23 10.88 -6.11
N ASP A 115 -5.16 10.59 -5.42
CA ASP A 115 -5.24 9.64 -4.33
C ASP A 115 -5.36 10.40 -3.02
N HIS A 116 -6.36 10.03 -2.21
CA HIS A 116 -6.65 10.70 -0.95
C HIS A 116 -6.43 9.74 0.22
N TYR A 117 -5.65 10.19 1.20
CA TYR A 117 -5.32 9.44 2.41
C TYR A 117 -5.76 10.23 3.63
N ARG A 118 -6.67 9.66 4.43
CA ARG A 118 -7.14 10.28 5.67
C ARG A 118 -6.24 9.89 6.84
N PHE A 119 -5.88 10.88 7.64
CA PHE A 119 -5.22 10.69 8.93
C PHE A 119 -5.88 11.55 10.00
N ASP A 120 -5.80 11.11 11.25
CA ASP A 120 -6.35 11.84 12.39
C ASP A 120 -5.24 12.39 13.29
N ILE A 121 -5.52 13.52 13.92
CA ILE A 121 -4.70 14.13 14.97
C ILE A 121 -5.49 14.06 16.27
N ASN A 122 -4.93 13.38 17.27
CA ASN A 122 -5.57 13.16 18.58
C ASN A 122 -5.05 14.09 19.68
N VAL A 123 -3.96 14.83 19.44
CA VAL A 123 -3.37 15.80 20.35
C VAL A 123 -3.12 17.11 19.60
N ASN A 124 -3.45 18.25 20.21
CA ASN A 124 -3.20 19.56 19.62
C ASN A 124 -1.70 19.85 19.53
N GLY A 125 -1.28 20.46 18.43
CA GLY A 125 0.09 20.92 18.23
C GLY A 125 1.05 19.82 17.77
N LEU A 126 0.56 18.68 17.27
CA LEU A 126 1.42 17.69 16.64
C LEU A 126 2.08 18.25 15.38
N ASN A 127 3.32 17.85 15.17
CA ASN A 127 4.03 18.03 13.91
C ASN A 127 3.58 16.93 12.94
N PHE A 128 3.58 17.25 11.65
CA PHE A 128 3.25 16.32 10.60
C PHE A 128 4.22 16.45 9.44
N GLU A 129 4.61 15.31 8.88
CA GLU A 129 5.42 15.21 7.67
C GLU A 129 4.75 14.20 6.73
N ALA A 130 4.64 14.56 5.46
CA ALA A 130 4.36 13.58 4.41
C ALA A 130 5.41 13.70 3.32
N THR A 131 5.87 12.55 2.84
CA THR A 131 6.84 12.44 1.75
C THR A 131 6.27 11.53 0.70
N VAL A 132 6.22 12.00 -0.55
CA VAL A 132 5.93 11.18 -1.72
C VAL A 132 7.19 11.03 -2.55
N SER A 133 7.49 9.82 -3.01
CA SER A 133 8.62 9.51 -3.87
C SER A 133 8.13 8.89 -5.16
N GLY A 134 8.11 9.68 -6.23
CA GLY A 134 7.70 9.21 -7.56
C GLY A 134 8.85 8.57 -8.37
N VAL A 135 8.52 8.03 -9.54
CA VAL A 135 9.52 7.46 -10.47
C VAL A 135 10.50 8.55 -10.97
N ALA A 136 11.78 8.21 -11.01
CA ALA A 136 12.82 9.09 -11.55
C ALA A 136 12.55 9.45 -13.03
N ASN A 137 12.95 10.66 -13.43
CA ASN A 137 12.73 11.23 -14.78
C ASN A 137 11.27 11.45 -15.19
N ARG A 138 10.31 11.28 -14.26
CA ARG A 138 8.94 11.77 -14.45
C ARG A 138 8.76 13.13 -13.79
N THR A 139 7.68 13.81 -14.16
CA THR A 139 7.28 15.06 -13.50
C THR A 139 7.02 14.78 -12.01
N PRO A 140 7.55 15.60 -11.09
CA PRO A 140 7.28 15.47 -9.68
C PRO A 140 5.77 15.49 -9.38
N LEU A 141 5.34 14.61 -8.48
CA LEU A 141 3.96 14.59 -8.01
C LEU A 141 3.63 15.83 -7.18
N SER A 142 2.36 16.23 -7.18
CA SER A 142 1.85 17.21 -6.23
C SER A 142 1.46 16.50 -4.94
N LEU A 143 1.85 17.08 -3.80
CA LEU A 143 1.51 16.59 -2.47
C LEU A 143 0.86 17.73 -1.70
N ASN A 144 -0.38 17.55 -1.26
CA ASN A 144 -1.11 18.56 -0.49
C ASN A 144 -1.66 17.98 0.80
N VAL A 145 -1.69 18.78 1.86
CA VAL A 145 -2.42 18.48 3.09
C VAL A 145 -3.64 19.37 3.11
N LEU A 146 -4.81 18.76 3.28
CA LEU A 146 -6.11 19.42 3.27
C LEU A 146 -6.82 19.16 4.61
N THR A 147 -7.76 20.03 4.96
CA THR A 147 -8.77 19.73 5.97
C THR A 147 -9.71 18.64 5.47
N SER A 148 -10.50 18.05 6.35
CA SER A 148 -11.58 17.11 5.98
C SER A 148 -12.65 17.71 5.05
N SER A 149 -12.71 19.04 4.92
CA SER A 149 -13.59 19.75 3.96
C SER A 149 -12.91 20.07 2.63
N GLY A 150 -11.64 19.70 2.45
CA GLY A 150 -10.86 19.97 1.23
C GLY A 150 -10.20 21.33 1.17
N ALA A 151 -10.22 22.12 2.26
CA ALA A 151 -9.49 23.38 2.29
C ALA A 151 -7.98 23.11 2.44
N PRO A 152 -7.11 23.82 1.69
CA PRO A 152 -5.67 23.59 1.77
C PRO A 152 -5.10 24.04 3.11
N VAL A 153 -4.26 23.19 3.70
CA VAL A 153 -3.48 23.47 4.92
C VAL A 153 -2.04 23.76 4.55
N ALA A 154 -1.44 22.91 3.71
CA ALA A 154 -0.07 23.05 3.23
C ALA A 154 0.13 22.32 1.90
N SER A 155 1.16 22.72 1.15
CA SER A 155 1.59 22.04 -0.07
C SER A 155 3.07 21.67 0.07
N GLY A 156 3.42 20.49 -0.42
CA GLY A 156 4.79 20.01 -0.44
C GLY A 156 5.65 20.69 -1.50
N ALA A 157 6.96 20.55 -1.33
CA ALA A 157 7.95 21.01 -2.29
C ALA A 157 8.94 19.89 -2.64
N PRO A 158 9.47 19.86 -3.88
CA PRO A 158 10.53 18.93 -4.24
C PRO A 158 11.77 19.08 -3.33
N VAL A 159 12.32 17.94 -2.90
CA VAL A 159 13.54 17.89 -2.10
C VAL A 159 14.74 18.22 -2.98
N ALA A 160 15.63 19.09 -2.49
CA ALA A 160 16.80 19.54 -3.23
C ALA A 160 17.70 18.35 -3.64
N GLY A 161 18.00 18.24 -4.93
CA GLY A 161 18.82 17.14 -5.48
C GLY A 161 18.03 15.88 -5.84
N THR A 162 16.77 15.75 -5.42
CA THR A 162 15.88 14.62 -5.73
C THR A 162 14.48 15.12 -6.05
N PRO A 163 14.28 15.75 -7.22
CA PRO A 163 13.01 16.43 -7.53
C PRO A 163 11.79 15.51 -7.55
N GLN A 164 11.98 14.20 -7.79
CA GLN A 164 10.92 13.19 -7.73
C GLN A 164 10.41 12.91 -6.30
N VAL A 165 11.15 13.36 -5.29
CA VAL A 165 10.74 13.29 -3.88
C VAL A 165 10.15 14.64 -3.51
N VAL A 166 8.88 14.66 -3.13
CA VAL A 166 8.16 15.86 -2.69
C VAL A 166 7.78 15.69 -1.23
N ARG A 167 8.08 16.70 -0.41
CA ARG A 167 7.86 16.65 1.03
C ARG A 167 7.07 17.86 1.51
N VAL A 168 6.15 17.62 2.43
CA VAL A 168 5.41 18.65 3.18
C VAL A 168 5.68 18.48 4.66
N GLU A 169 5.95 19.60 5.33
CA GLU A 169 6.31 19.67 6.75
C GLU A 169 5.42 20.72 7.44
N ILE A 170 4.67 20.32 8.47
CA ILE A 170 3.78 21.18 9.26
C ILE A 170 4.23 21.15 10.72
N GLN A 171 4.79 22.27 11.19
CA GLN A 171 5.30 22.38 12.56
C GLN A 171 4.28 23.01 13.52
N ASN A 172 3.99 22.31 14.62
CA ASN A 172 3.27 22.73 15.83
C ASN A 172 1.98 23.52 15.53
N ARG A 173 1.19 23.01 14.59
CA ARG A 173 0.03 23.73 14.03
C ARG A 173 -1.20 22.88 13.82
N LEU A 174 -1.10 21.55 13.79
CA LEU A 174 -2.28 20.72 13.59
C LEU A 174 -3.09 20.66 14.88
N ALA A 175 -4.33 21.13 14.79
CA ALA A 175 -5.33 20.93 15.83
C ALA A 175 -5.91 19.51 15.74
N VAL A 176 -6.49 19.03 16.84
CA VAL A 176 -7.24 17.77 16.88
C VAL A 176 -8.31 17.78 15.79
N GLY A 177 -8.33 16.72 14.98
CA GLY A 177 -9.25 16.60 13.85
C GLY A 177 -8.74 15.66 12.77
N SER A 178 -9.54 15.51 11.71
CA SER A 178 -9.21 14.71 10.54
C SER A 178 -8.69 15.58 9.41
N TYR A 179 -7.65 15.09 8.75
CA TYR A 179 -6.98 15.73 7.63
C TYR A 179 -6.82 14.74 6.48
N ILE A 180 -6.55 15.27 5.29
CA ILE A 180 -6.37 14.50 4.07
C ILE A 180 -5.00 14.83 3.49
N VAL A 181 -4.21 13.81 3.19
CA VAL A 181 -3.10 13.92 2.24
C VAL A 181 -3.66 13.62 0.86
N GLN A 182 -3.41 14.51 -0.09
CA GLN A 182 -3.74 14.29 -1.49
C GLN A 182 -2.44 14.17 -2.28
N VAL A 183 -2.33 13.09 -3.07
CA VAL A 183 -1.30 12.88 -4.08
C VAL A 183 -1.95 12.98 -5.45
N GLN A 184 -1.34 13.71 -6.37
CA GLN A 184 -1.82 13.76 -7.75
C GLN A 184 -0.69 14.10 -8.71
N SER A 185 -0.87 13.78 -9.98
CA SER A 185 0.04 14.27 -11.01
C SER A 185 -0.05 15.79 -11.19
N ALA A 186 1.10 16.47 -11.28
CA ALA A 186 1.15 17.91 -11.51
C ALA A 186 0.83 18.31 -12.96
N ASP A 187 1.01 17.38 -13.91
CA ASP A 187 0.86 17.62 -15.36
C ASP A 187 -0.10 16.62 -16.04
N ALA A 188 -0.92 15.94 -15.24
CA ALA A 188 -1.86 14.90 -15.69
C ALA A 188 -1.18 13.70 -16.37
N THR A 189 0.11 13.46 -16.11
CA THR A 189 0.79 12.23 -16.52
C THR A 189 0.70 11.16 -15.43
N GLU A 190 0.59 9.89 -15.82
CA GLU A 190 0.63 8.75 -14.90
C GLU A 190 1.93 8.72 -14.08
N ASN A 191 1.94 8.11 -12.90
CA ASN A 191 3.17 7.90 -12.13
C ASN A 191 2.97 6.78 -11.10
N ASN A 192 4.07 6.12 -10.73
CA ASN A 192 4.09 5.23 -9.58
C ASN A 192 4.84 5.92 -8.46
N TYR A 193 4.50 5.62 -7.22
CA TYR A 193 5.11 6.27 -6.08
C TYR A 193 5.00 5.47 -4.79
N ASP A 194 5.80 5.91 -3.83
CA ASP A 194 5.68 5.51 -2.43
C ASP A 194 5.27 6.72 -1.59
N LEU A 195 4.46 6.50 -0.57
CA LEU A 195 4.00 7.52 0.37
C LEU A 195 4.45 7.18 1.79
N THR A 196 5.01 8.14 2.50
CA THR A 196 5.31 8.04 3.93
C THR A 196 4.66 9.18 4.68
N LEU A 197 3.90 8.85 5.73
CA LEU A 197 3.26 9.78 6.65
C LEU A 197 3.90 9.65 8.03
N LYS A 198 4.18 10.78 8.67
CA LYS A 198 4.69 10.82 10.03
C LYS A 198 3.99 11.88 10.87
N VAL A 199 3.72 11.54 12.13
CA VAL A 199 3.34 12.50 13.18
C VAL A 199 4.34 12.40 14.32
N CYS A 200 4.75 13.54 14.87
CA CYS A 200 5.68 13.57 16.00
C CYS A 200 5.45 14.78 16.90
N THR A 201 5.97 14.72 18.13
CA THR A 201 6.02 15.85 19.07
C THR A 201 7.33 16.62 19.00
N ASP A 202 8.39 15.98 18.51
CA ASP A 202 9.72 16.59 18.34
C ASP A 202 9.76 17.51 17.11
N PRO A 203 10.61 18.56 17.09
CA PRO A 203 10.73 19.45 15.94
C PRO A 203 11.02 18.69 14.64
N LEU A 204 10.41 19.13 13.53
CA LEU A 204 10.64 18.52 12.22
C LEU A 204 12.11 18.66 11.76
N PRO A 205 12.63 17.73 10.93
CA PRO A 205 11.96 16.51 10.44
C PRO A 205 11.64 15.52 11.56
N CYS A 206 10.63 14.67 11.39
CA CYS A 206 10.33 13.61 12.36
C CYS A 206 11.43 12.52 12.27
N ASP A 207 12.63 12.87 12.73
CA ASP A 207 13.84 12.03 12.72
C ASP A 207 13.95 11.30 14.06
N GLY A 208 13.30 10.13 14.14
CA GLY A 208 13.55 9.13 15.18
C GLY A 208 12.55 9.11 16.34
N MET A 209 11.60 8.18 16.24
CA MET A 209 11.28 7.27 17.35
C MET A 209 11.63 5.85 16.92
#